data_AF-A0A8H6UUX3-F1
#
_entry.id   AF-A0A8H6UUX3-F1
#
_cell.length_a   1.000
_cell.length_b   1.000
_cell.length_c   1.000
_cell.angle_alpha   90.00
_cell.angle_beta   90.00
_cell.angle_gamma   90.00
#
_symmetry.space_group_name_H-M   'P 1'
#
loop_
_entity.id
_entity.type
_entity.pdbx_description
1 polymer ?
#
loop_
_entity_poly.entity_id
_entity_poly.type
_entity_poly.pdbx_seq_one_letter_code
_entity_poly.pdbx_strand_id
1 'polypeptide(L)'
;MQRYRSALHAMLQQRSNGALGAVTWEVSRGTGIHIHWQFLPVPADLIKRGLVDAAFRVEAENLNYPKFERPSATADPSSEPGDFFRLWIWEPPSASATETENSEGSDGATTTKGSETTLLLPLGAEFRFDIQFGRRVMAKLMELENRMNWKNGVQPQEEEEADAAAFKEAFKEFDFSLQE
;
A
#
# COMPACT_ATOMS: atom_id res chain seq x y z
N MET A 1 12.34 -0.47 -3.01
CA MET A 1 10.87 -0.40 -2.86
C MET A 1 10.43 0.39 -1.62
N GLN A 2 10.91 0.10 -0.41
CA GLN A 2 10.46 0.82 0.80
C GLN A 2 10.69 2.35 0.74
N ARG A 3 11.86 2.82 0.26
CA ARG A 3 12.12 4.26 0.05
C ARG A 3 11.10 4.93 -0.87
N TYR A 4 10.74 4.28 -1.99
CA TYR A 4 9.69 4.78 -2.89
C TYR A 4 8.34 4.84 -2.19
N ARG A 5 7.95 3.81 -1.43
CA ARG A 5 6.70 3.80 -0.67
C ARG A 5 6.63 4.93 0.34
N SER A 6 7.71 5.17 1.09
CA SER A 6 7.79 6.30 2.03
C SER A 6 7.70 7.66 1.32
N ALA A 7 8.36 7.81 0.16
CA ALA A 7 8.26 9.02 -0.66
C ALA A 7 6.83 9.24 -1.18
N LEU A 8 6.13 8.17 -1.60
CA LEU A 8 4.72 8.23 -2.01
C LEU A 8 3.80 8.63 -0.85
N HIS A 9 4.04 8.14 0.38
CA HIS A 9 3.30 8.60 1.56
C HIS A 9 3.53 10.09 1.82
N ALA A 10 4.77 10.58 1.71
CA ALA A 10 5.08 12.00 1.88
C ALA A 10 4.35 12.87 0.83
N MET A 11 4.40 12.47 -0.44
CA MET A 11 3.64 13.12 -1.52
C MET A 11 2.15 13.12 -1.21
N LEU A 12 1.60 11.98 -0.80
CA LEU A 12 0.18 11.85 -0.52
C LEU A 12 -0.25 12.74 0.65
N GLN A 13 0.57 12.80 1.71
CA GLN A 13 0.32 13.67 2.86
C GLN A 13 0.28 15.13 2.44
N GLN A 14 1.29 15.61 1.70
CA GLN A 14 1.38 17.00 1.28
C GLN A 14 0.26 17.38 0.32
N ARG A 15 -0.06 16.53 -0.66
CA ARG A 15 -1.04 16.86 -1.70
C ARG A 15 -2.49 16.69 -1.26
N SER A 16 -2.77 15.74 -0.36
CA SER A 16 -4.13 15.49 0.14
C SER A 16 -4.42 16.16 1.48
N ASN A 17 -3.41 16.75 2.13
CA ASN A 17 -3.53 17.32 3.48
C ASN A 17 -4.16 16.33 4.48
N GLY A 18 -3.71 15.08 4.44
CA GLY A 18 -4.20 13.99 5.30
C GLY A 18 -5.60 13.46 4.96
N ALA A 19 -6.22 13.90 3.86
CA ALA A 19 -7.51 13.36 3.41
C ALA A 19 -7.39 11.92 2.87
N LEU A 20 -6.21 11.53 2.40
CA LEU A 20 -5.92 10.20 1.88
C LEU A 20 -4.87 9.49 2.75
N GLY A 21 -5.13 8.21 3.01
CA GLY A 21 -4.09 7.25 3.41
C GLY A 21 -3.74 6.34 2.25
N ALA A 22 -3.00 5.27 2.51
CA ALA A 22 -2.55 4.36 1.46
C ALA A 22 -2.67 2.90 1.87
N VAL A 23 -3.00 2.07 0.89
CA VAL A 23 -2.94 0.61 0.99
C VAL A 23 -1.91 0.14 -0.01
N THR A 24 -0.86 -0.53 0.47
CA THR A 24 0.13 -1.18 -0.39
C THR A 24 0.03 -2.68 -0.20
N TRP A 25 0.15 -3.46 -1.26
CA TRP A 25 0.28 -4.91 -1.12
C TRP A 25 1.29 -5.50 -2.08
N GLU A 26 1.84 -6.64 -1.69
CA GLU A 26 2.71 -7.46 -2.52
C GLU A 26 2.27 -8.92 -2.52
N VAL A 27 2.56 -9.59 -3.62
CA VAL A 27 2.47 -11.04 -3.76
C VAL A 27 3.90 -11.56 -3.93
N SER A 28 4.43 -12.23 -2.91
CA SER A 28 5.74 -12.86 -2.94
C SER A 28 5.55 -14.36 -3.12
N ARG A 29 6.02 -14.90 -4.25
CA ARG A 29 6.01 -16.35 -4.51
C ARG A 29 7.32 -16.79 -5.14
N GLY A 30 7.92 -17.86 -4.65
CA GLY A 30 9.12 -18.46 -5.24
C GLY A 30 8.89 -19.00 -6.66
N THR A 31 7.64 -19.33 -7.00
CA THR A 31 7.21 -19.70 -8.37
C THR A 31 6.75 -18.51 -9.21
N GLY A 32 6.74 -17.29 -8.65
CA GLY A 32 6.35 -16.08 -9.34
C GLY A 32 7.42 -15.60 -10.32
N ILE A 33 6.98 -15.04 -11.45
CA ILE A 33 7.88 -14.48 -12.48
C ILE A 33 8.41 -13.10 -12.02
N HIS A 34 7.60 -12.34 -11.28
CA HIS A 34 7.95 -11.02 -10.76
C HIS A 34 7.32 -10.79 -9.38
N ILE A 35 8.04 -10.08 -8.51
CA ILE A 35 7.46 -9.49 -7.30
C ILE A 35 6.73 -8.22 -7.72
N HIS A 36 5.44 -8.13 -7.42
CA HIS A 36 4.60 -6.99 -7.82
C HIS A 36 4.06 -6.26 -6.60
N TRP A 37 4.44 -4.99 -6.45
CA TRP A 37 3.92 -4.10 -5.41
C TRP A 37 2.89 -3.17 -6.04
N GLN A 38 1.72 -3.10 -5.42
CA GLN A 38 0.67 -2.17 -5.82
C GLN A 38 0.47 -1.17 -4.70
N PHE A 39 0.40 0.11 -5.04
CA PHE A 39 0.20 1.22 -4.12
C PHE A 39 -1.11 1.92 -4.49
N LEU A 40 -2.05 1.99 -3.55
CA LEU A 40 -3.37 2.57 -3.76
C LEU A 40 -3.67 3.63 -2.70
N PRO A 41 -3.71 4.92 -3.09
CA PRO A 41 -4.31 5.96 -2.25
C PRO A 41 -5.79 5.66 -1.98
N VAL A 42 -6.24 5.86 -0.75
CA VAL A 42 -7.64 5.65 -0.33
C VAL A 42 -8.09 6.72 0.65
N PRO A 43 -9.40 7.00 0.78
CA PRO A 43 -9.91 7.88 1.82
C PRO A 43 -9.39 7.47 3.21
N ALA A 44 -8.79 8.40 3.94
CA ALA A 44 -8.20 8.13 5.25
C ALA A 44 -9.25 7.62 6.26
N ASP A 45 -10.53 7.99 6.08
CA ASP A 45 -11.65 7.53 6.90
C ASP A 45 -11.81 5.99 6.87
N LEU A 46 -11.63 5.35 5.70
CA LEU A 46 -11.72 3.89 5.57
C LEU A 46 -10.65 3.19 6.40
N ILE A 47 -9.47 3.80 6.51
CA ILE A 47 -8.36 3.27 7.30
C ILE A 47 -8.63 3.49 8.79
N LYS A 48 -8.96 4.72 9.19
CA LYS A 48 -9.24 5.12 10.58
C LYS A 48 -10.34 4.29 11.23
N ARG A 49 -11.36 3.92 10.44
CA ARG A 49 -12.48 3.07 10.89
C ARG A 49 -12.17 1.58 10.86
N GLY A 50 -10.95 1.18 10.48
CA GLY A 50 -10.52 -0.21 10.37
C GLY A 50 -11.17 -0.99 9.23
N LEU A 51 -11.83 -0.31 8.28
CA LEU A 51 -12.58 -0.97 7.20
C LEU A 51 -11.67 -1.66 6.20
N VAL A 52 -10.46 -1.14 5.98
CA VAL A 52 -9.47 -1.79 5.10
C VAL A 52 -9.05 -3.15 5.68
N ASP A 53 -8.58 -3.19 6.95
CA ASP A 53 -8.20 -4.45 7.62
C ASP A 53 -9.37 -5.44 7.60
N ALA A 54 -10.56 -4.99 8.00
CA ALA A 54 -11.77 -5.81 8.02
C ALA A 54 -12.10 -6.38 6.64
N ALA A 55 -12.07 -5.56 5.57
CA ALA A 55 -12.38 -6.01 4.22
C ALA A 55 -11.43 -7.11 3.73
N PHE A 56 -10.14 -6.98 4.01
CA PHE A 56 -9.15 -8.01 3.65
C PHE A 56 -9.40 -9.32 4.40
N ARG A 57 -9.66 -9.26 5.71
CA ARG A 57 -9.94 -10.47 6.51
C ARG A 57 -11.22 -11.16 6.08
N VAL A 58 -12.29 -10.40 5.89
CA VAL A 58 -13.60 -10.93 5.48
C VAL A 58 -13.53 -11.56 4.10
N GLU A 59 -12.89 -10.92 3.13
CA GLU A 59 -12.77 -11.49 1.78
C GLU A 59 -11.85 -12.71 1.75
N ALA A 60 -10.77 -12.73 2.55
CA ALA A 60 -9.96 -13.93 2.72
C ALA A 60 -10.79 -15.10 3.27
N GLU A 61 -11.61 -14.86 4.28
CA GLU A 61 -12.52 -15.86 4.85
C GLU A 61 -13.55 -16.35 3.81
N ASN A 62 -14.19 -15.44 3.07
CA ASN A 62 -15.14 -15.77 2.01
C ASN A 62 -14.54 -16.66 0.91
N LEU A 63 -13.24 -16.49 0.63
CA LEU A 63 -12.51 -17.27 -0.35
C LEU A 63 -11.84 -18.53 0.26
N ASN A 64 -12.05 -18.80 1.55
CA ASN A 64 -11.40 -19.87 2.31
C ASN A 64 -9.86 -19.80 2.26
N TYR A 65 -9.32 -18.59 2.28
CA TYR A 65 -7.88 -18.34 2.34
C TYR A 65 -7.37 -18.51 3.79
N PRO A 66 -6.05 -18.71 3.99
CA PRO A 66 -5.44 -18.64 5.30
C PRO A 66 -5.74 -17.33 6.02
N LYS A 67 -5.64 -17.35 7.35
CA LYS A 67 -5.86 -16.15 8.17
C LYS A 67 -4.71 -15.16 8.03
N PHE A 68 -5.01 -13.88 8.14
CA PHE A 68 -4.00 -12.85 8.25
C PHE A 68 -3.34 -12.86 9.64
N GLU A 69 -2.02 -12.85 9.63
CA GLU A 69 -1.11 -12.89 10.77
C GLU A 69 -0.26 -11.60 10.81
N ARG A 70 0.39 -11.35 11.95
CA ARG A 70 1.40 -10.28 12.05
C ARG A 70 2.74 -10.79 11.48
N PRO A 71 3.57 -9.92 10.88
CA PRO A 71 4.92 -10.29 10.48
C PRO A 71 5.72 -10.93 11.61
N SER A 72 6.45 -12.00 11.29
CA SER A 72 7.37 -12.64 12.23
C SER A 72 8.68 -11.86 12.32
N ALA A 73 9.14 -11.29 11.20
CA ALA A 73 10.33 -10.47 11.15
C ALA A 73 10.06 -9.05 11.69
N THR A 74 10.74 -8.69 12.77
CA THR A 74 10.59 -7.38 13.43
C THR A 74 11.40 -6.26 12.77
N ALA A 75 12.33 -6.57 11.86
CA ALA A 75 13.27 -5.59 11.30
C ALA A 75 13.35 -5.56 9.76
N ASP A 76 13.38 -6.72 9.09
CA ASP A 76 13.52 -6.78 7.63
C ASP A 76 12.36 -7.56 6.98
N PRO A 77 11.45 -6.87 6.28
CA PRO A 77 10.35 -7.52 5.55
C PRO A 77 10.84 -8.47 4.43
N SER A 78 12.06 -8.38 3.94
CA SER A 78 12.60 -9.32 2.95
C SER A 78 13.04 -10.66 3.55
N SER A 79 13.17 -10.73 4.87
CA SER A 79 13.55 -11.95 5.60
C SER A 79 12.36 -12.84 5.97
N GLU A 80 11.14 -12.46 5.57
CA GLU A 80 9.95 -13.26 5.86
C GLU A 80 10.01 -14.58 5.08
N PRO A 81 9.91 -15.74 5.76
CA PRO A 81 10.06 -17.03 5.10
C PRO A 81 8.83 -17.41 4.28
N GLY A 82 9.07 -18.06 3.14
CA GLY A 82 8.04 -18.69 2.32
C GLY A 82 7.29 -17.75 1.35
N ASP A 83 6.24 -18.28 0.73
CA ASP A 83 5.35 -17.52 -0.14
C ASP A 83 4.29 -16.80 0.73
N PHE A 84 3.99 -15.54 0.41
CA PHE A 84 3.02 -14.76 1.18
C PHE A 84 2.36 -13.66 0.33
N PHE A 85 1.16 -13.27 0.76
CA PHE A 85 0.57 -11.97 0.43
C PHE A 85 0.81 -11.04 1.61
N ARG A 86 1.41 -9.88 1.37
CA ARG A 86 1.61 -8.87 2.41
C ARG A 86 0.80 -7.63 2.11
N LEU A 87 0.21 -7.08 3.17
CA LEU A 87 -0.56 -5.85 3.17
C LEU A 87 0.07 -4.84 4.12
N TRP A 88 0.26 -3.62 3.64
CA TRP A 88 0.55 -2.45 4.46
C TRP A 88 -0.61 -1.47 4.37
N ILE A 89 -1.09 -1.03 5.52
CA ILE A 89 -2.14 -0.02 5.64
C ILE A 89 -1.51 1.17 6.35
N TRP A 90 -1.34 2.27 5.62
CA TRP A 90 -0.72 3.49 6.11
C TRP A 90 -1.78 4.56 6.40
N GLU A 91 -1.85 4.98 7.67
CA GLU A 91 -2.69 6.07 8.12
C GLU A 91 -1.89 7.39 8.12
N PRO A 92 -2.39 8.46 7.49
CA PRO A 92 -1.73 9.75 7.51
C PRO A 92 -1.71 10.33 8.93
N PRO A 93 -0.68 11.11 9.30
CA PRO A 93 -0.65 11.79 10.60
C PRO A 93 -1.88 12.69 10.76
N SER A 94 -2.47 12.69 11.96
CA SER A 94 -3.53 13.63 12.30
C SER A 94 -2.97 15.06 12.30
N ALA A 95 -3.77 16.05 11.92
CA ALA A 95 -3.42 17.47 12.05
C ALA A 95 -3.10 17.89 13.50
N SER A 96 -3.50 17.07 14.49
CA SER A 96 -3.20 17.26 15.92
C SER A 96 -1.97 16.49 16.41
N ALA A 97 -1.32 15.67 15.57
CA ALA A 97 -0.19 14.81 15.95
C ALA A 97 1.15 15.57 15.90
N THR A 98 1.16 16.81 16.36
CA THR A 98 2.38 17.57 16.65
C THR A 98 2.94 17.09 18.00
N GLU A 99 3.25 15.81 18.12
CA GLU A 99 3.95 15.29 19.28
C GLU A 99 5.32 14.76 18.89
N THR A 100 6.28 15.31 19.62
CA THR A 100 7.73 15.17 19.55
C THR A 100 8.14 13.72 19.80
N GLU A 101 8.43 12.96 18.75
CA GLU A 101 9.26 11.76 18.90
C GLU A 101 10.73 12.17 18.79
N ASN A 102 11.38 12.28 19.95
CA ASN A 102 12.84 12.32 20.05
C ASN A 102 13.40 10.97 19.59
N SER A 103 13.68 10.84 18.29
CA SER A 103 14.70 9.90 17.82
C SER A 103 15.97 10.68 17.53
N GLU A 104 16.95 10.52 18.40
CA GLU A 104 18.31 11.04 18.21
C GLU A 104 18.91 10.40 16.95
N GLY A 105 19.12 11.19 15.90
CA GLY A 105 19.79 10.73 14.69
C GLY A 105 19.54 11.59 13.45
N SER A 106 20.21 12.74 13.38
CA SER A 106 20.69 13.45 12.17
C SER A 106 19.68 13.92 11.10
N ASP A 107 19.83 15.22 10.79
CA ASP A 107 19.23 16.03 9.72
C ASP A 107 17.78 16.53 9.89
N GLY A 108 17.69 17.85 10.09
CA GLY A 108 16.49 18.60 10.38
C GLY A 108 15.51 18.63 9.21
N ALA A 109 14.45 17.84 9.33
CA ALA A 109 13.12 18.12 8.83
C ALA A 109 12.11 17.36 9.69
N THR A 110 11.43 18.06 10.61
CA THR A 110 10.40 17.47 11.47
C THR A 110 9.20 17.03 10.62
N THR A 111 9.27 15.84 10.05
CA THR A 111 8.18 15.21 9.29
C THR A 111 7.36 14.36 10.26
N THR A 112 6.13 14.77 10.54
CA THR A 112 5.18 13.95 11.29
C THR A 112 4.93 12.66 10.49
N LYS A 113 5.45 11.54 10.99
CA LYS A 113 5.37 10.26 10.28
C LYS A 113 4.02 9.62 10.58
N GLY A 114 3.26 9.29 9.54
CA GLY A 114 2.01 8.52 9.69
C GLY A 114 2.25 7.13 10.28
N SER A 115 1.21 6.50 10.80
CA SER A 115 1.28 5.15 11.39
C SER A 115 1.03 4.09 10.32
N GLU A 116 1.51 2.87 10.56
CA GLU A 116 1.39 1.78 9.60
C GLU A 116 1.08 0.44 10.28
N THR A 117 0.12 -0.28 9.72
CA THR A 117 -0.18 -1.66 10.08
C THR A 117 0.27 -2.58 8.95
N THR A 118 0.99 -3.65 9.30
CA THR A 118 1.40 -4.69 8.35
C THR A 118 0.70 -6.01 8.69
N LEU A 119 0.11 -6.66 7.69
CA LEU A 119 -0.48 -7.98 7.79
C LEU A 119 0.14 -8.92 6.76
N LEU A 120 0.24 -10.20 7.12
CA LEU A 120 0.69 -11.27 6.25
C LEU A 120 -0.38 -12.34 6.10
N LEU A 121 -0.58 -12.82 4.89
CA LEU A 121 -1.37 -14.01 4.61
C LEU A 121 -0.43 -15.05 4.00
N PRO A 122 -0.08 -16.11 4.76
CA PRO A 122 0.85 -17.13 4.28
C PRO A 122 0.23 -17.88 3.10
N LEU A 123 1.00 -18.11 2.05
CA LEU A 123 0.59 -18.86 0.87
C LEU A 123 1.31 -20.21 0.90
N GLY A 124 0.58 -21.28 1.18
CA GLY A 124 1.15 -22.63 1.10
C GLY A 124 1.62 -22.95 -0.33
N ALA A 125 2.61 -23.83 -0.49
CA ALA A 125 3.16 -24.18 -1.80
C ALA A 125 2.09 -24.65 -2.81
N GLU A 126 1.13 -25.45 -2.35
CA GLU A 126 0.03 -25.99 -3.16
C GLU A 126 -1.17 -25.03 -3.31
N PHE A 127 -1.12 -23.89 -2.61
CA PHE A 127 -2.23 -22.97 -2.56
C PHE A 127 -2.32 -22.13 -3.85
N ARG A 128 -3.49 -22.18 -4.49
CA ARG A 128 -3.78 -21.36 -5.67
C ARG A 128 -4.32 -20.01 -5.24
N PHE A 129 -3.41 -19.06 -5.03
CA PHE A 129 -3.74 -17.68 -4.74
C PHE A 129 -4.16 -16.92 -6.00
N ASP A 130 -5.23 -16.14 -5.91
CA ASP A 130 -5.55 -15.16 -6.94
C ASP A 130 -4.68 -13.92 -6.78
N ILE A 131 -3.81 -13.66 -7.77
CA ILE A 131 -2.94 -12.49 -7.81
C ILE A 131 -3.70 -11.15 -7.86
N GLN A 132 -4.98 -11.16 -8.24
CA GLN A 132 -5.84 -9.97 -8.25
C GLN A 132 -6.54 -9.73 -6.90
N PHE A 133 -6.32 -10.57 -5.89
CA PHE A 133 -7.02 -10.53 -4.60
C PHE A 133 -7.03 -9.11 -3.98
N GLY A 134 -5.87 -8.48 -3.83
CA GLY A 134 -5.79 -7.13 -3.25
C GLY A 134 -6.59 -6.09 -4.03
N ARG A 135 -6.52 -6.14 -5.37
CA ARG A 135 -7.32 -5.25 -6.24
C ARG A 135 -8.82 -5.50 -6.08
N ARG A 136 -9.25 -6.77 -6.01
CA ARG A 136 -10.67 -7.13 -5.89
C ARG A 136 -11.25 -6.70 -4.54
N VAL A 137 -10.49 -6.88 -3.45
CA VAL A 137 -10.88 -6.40 -2.10
C VAL A 137 -11.10 -4.89 -2.13
N MET A 138 -10.13 -4.14 -2.63
CA MET A 138 -10.20 -2.68 -2.63
C MET A 138 -11.28 -2.14 -3.58
N ALA A 139 -11.49 -2.77 -4.74
CA ALA A 139 -12.57 -2.41 -5.64
C ALA A 139 -13.94 -2.58 -4.98
N LYS A 140 -14.19 -3.66 -4.25
CA LYS A 140 -15.43 -3.86 -3.48
C LYS A 140 -15.58 -2.82 -2.37
N LEU A 141 -14.53 -2.60 -1.58
CA LEU A 141 -14.56 -1.64 -0.47
C LEU A 141 -14.85 -0.20 -0.93
N MET A 142 -14.39 0.17 -2.12
CA MET A 142 -14.57 1.50 -2.71
C MET A 142 -15.79 1.60 -3.63
N GLU A 143 -16.63 0.57 -3.73
CA GLU A 143 -17.82 0.53 -4.61
C GLU A 143 -17.46 0.71 -6.11
N LEU A 144 -16.34 0.11 -6.52
CA LEU A 144 -15.76 0.16 -7.87
C LEU A 144 -15.78 -1.22 -8.57
N GLU A 145 -16.75 -2.08 -8.27
CA GLU A 145 -16.83 -3.45 -8.79
C GLU A 145 -16.91 -3.50 -10.32
N ASN A 146 -17.49 -2.46 -10.95
CA ASN A 146 -17.51 -2.30 -12.40
C ASN A 146 -16.10 -2.20 -13.02
N ARG A 147 -15.09 -1.75 -12.25
CA ARG A 147 -13.67 -1.62 -12.65
C ARG A 147 -12.79 -2.77 -12.15
N MET A 148 -13.40 -3.81 -11.56
CA MET A 148 -12.67 -4.95 -11.00
C MET A 148 -11.92 -5.74 -12.07
N ASN A 149 -12.50 -5.90 -13.26
CA ASN A 149 -11.77 -6.45 -14.42
C ASN A 149 -10.90 -5.35 -15.03
N TRP A 150 -9.58 -5.58 -15.08
CA TRP A 150 -8.63 -4.61 -15.62
C TRP A 150 -8.92 -4.22 -17.08
N LYS A 151 -9.50 -5.13 -17.86
CA LYS A 151 -9.90 -4.87 -19.25
C LYS A 151 -11.02 -3.83 -19.37
N ASN A 152 -11.77 -3.57 -18.29
CA ASN A 152 -12.82 -2.55 -18.25
C ASN A 152 -12.26 -1.17 -17.85
N GLY A 153 -11.00 -1.11 -17.42
CA GLY A 153 -10.33 0.13 -17.01
C GLY A 153 -9.36 0.65 -18.06
N VAL A 154 -9.51 0.25 -19.33
CA VAL A 154 -8.65 0.72 -20.43
C VAL A 154 -8.91 2.20 -20.66
N GLN A 155 -7.82 2.94 -20.77
CA GLN A 155 -7.79 4.39 -20.97
C GLN A 155 -7.12 4.67 -22.32
N PRO A 156 -7.51 5.74 -23.05
CA PRO A 156 -6.79 6.14 -24.25
C PRO A 156 -5.33 6.45 -23.94
N GLN A 157 -4.41 6.10 -24.86
CA GLN A 157 -2.97 6.32 -24.68
C GLN A 157 -2.63 7.78 -24.33
N GLU A 158 -3.30 8.75 -24.97
CA GLU A 158 -3.10 10.17 -24.69
C GLU A 158 -3.42 10.54 -23.24
N GLU A 159 -4.48 9.96 -22.67
CA GLU A 159 -4.83 10.18 -21.27
C GLU A 159 -3.83 9.45 -20.34
N GLU A 160 -3.37 8.25 -20.68
CA GLU A 160 -2.35 7.53 -19.91
C GLU A 160 -1.02 8.30 -19.85
N GLU A 161 -0.60 8.89 -20.97
CA GLU A 161 0.61 9.72 -21.06
C GLU A 161 0.46 11.01 -20.24
N ALA A 162 -0.72 11.64 -20.28
CA ALA A 162 -1.02 12.82 -19.48
C ALA A 162 -0.98 12.52 -17.97
N ASP A 163 -1.60 11.42 -17.53
CA ASP A 163 -1.57 10.99 -16.12
C ASP A 163 -0.16 10.65 -15.65
N ALA A 164 0.63 9.97 -16.50
CA ALA A 164 2.02 9.65 -16.21
C ALA A 164 2.88 10.92 -16.08
N ALA A 165 2.69 11.91 -16.95
CA ALA A 165 3.40 13.20 -16.87
C ALA A 165 3.00 13.99 -15.61
N ALA A 166 1.70 14.04 -15.31
CA ALA A 166 1.18 14.71 -14.10
C ALA A 166 1.71 14.05 -12.82
N PHE A 167 1.79 12.72 -12.79
CA PHE A 167 2.38 12.00 -11.66
C PHE A 167 3.87 12.30 -11.51
N LYS A 168 4.65 12.26 -12.59
CA LYS A 168 6.09 12.56 -12.56
C LYS A 168 6.37 13.96 -12.02
N GLU A 169 5.61 14.95 -12.48
CA GLU A 169 5.75 16.32 -11.99
C GLU A 169 5.36 16.42 -10.51
N ALA A 170 4.27 15.78 -10.11
CA ALA A 170 3.84 15.76 -8.70
C ALA A 170 4.83 15.03 -7.77
N PHE A 171 5.51 13.99 -8.25
CA PHE A 171 6.44 13.18 -7.47
C PHE A 171 7.85 13.79 -7.41
N LYS A 172 8.19 14.73 -8.30
CA LYS A 172 9.54 15.28 -8.47
C LYS A 172 10.17 15.81 -7.18
N GLU A 173 9.40 16.47 -6.31
CA GLU A 173 9.88 16.98 -5.02
C GLU A 173 10.27 15.85 -4.03
N PHE A 174 9.66 14.67 -4.20
CA PHE A 174 9.82 13.51 -3.32
C PHE A 174 10.76 12.45 -3.91
N ASP A 175 11.20 12.63 -5.16
CA ASP A 175 11.99 11.65 -5.88
C ASP A 175 13.46 11.69 -5.44
N PHE A 176 13.79 10.87 -4.44
CA PHE A 176 15.15 10.69 -3.95
C PHE A 176 16.11 10.09 -4.99
N SER A 177 15.62 9.55 -6.11
CA SER A 177 16.48 8.96 -7.14
C SER A 177 17.10 9.99 -8.09
N LEU A 178 16.66 11.25 -7.99
CA LEU A 178 17.21 12.38 -8.74
C LEU A 178 18.46 13.00 -8.08
N GLN A 179 18.80 12.58 -6.85
CA GLN A 179 19.97 13.04 -6.12
C GLN A 179 21.16 12.10 -6.41
N GLU A 180 22.28 12.67 -6.90
CA GLU A 180 23.56 11.95 -7.11
C GLU A 180 24.24 11.57 -5.79
#